data_AF-A0A3S8Y745-F1
#
_entry.id   AF-A0A3S8Y745-F1
#
_cell.length_a   1.000
_cell.length_b   1.000
_cell.length_c   1.000
_cell.angle_alpha   90.00
_cell.angle_beta   90.00
_cell.angle_gamma   90.00
#
_symmetry.space_group_name_H-M   'P 1'
#
loop_
_entity.id
_entity.type
_entity.pdbx_description
1 polymer ?
#
loop_
_entity_poly.entity_id
_entity_poly.type
_entity_poly.pdbx_seq_one_letter_code
_entity_poly.pdbx_strand_id
1 'polypeptide(L)'
;MTTSASLPAGPASPTPGGDSVTDRLVAANQRYAARFTDPGMDARPVLHVAVVACMDARLDLHKALGLELGDCHTIRNAGGVVTDDTIRSLTISQRALGTRSVILIHHTGCGLESLTEDFRHELEDEVGQRPAWAVEAFRDVDQDVRQSMQRVRTNPFLLHKDDVRGFVFDVHTGLLREIDPAT
;
A
#
# COMPACT_ATOMS: atom_id res chain seq x y z
N MET A 1 41.11 5.53 -19.31
CA MET A 1 40.04 6.07 -18.45
C MET A 1 39.28 4.86 -17.91
N THR A 2 39.55 4.52 -16.65
CA THR A 2 39.07 3.31 -15.98
C THR A 2 37.72 3.60 -15.33
N THR A 3 36.67 2.94 -15.81
CA THR A 3 35.33 2.95 -15.24
C THR A 3 35.29 2.04 -14.01
N SER A 4 35.25 2.63 -12.82
CA SER A 4 35.07 1.90 -11.56
C SER A 4 33.56 1.69 -11.34
N ALA A 5 33.08 0.48 -11.57
CA ALA A 5 31.72 0.08 -11.19
C ALA A 5 31.69 -0.24 -9.69
N SER A 6 30.85 0.45 -8.93
CA SER A 6 30.60 0.17 -7.52
C SER A 6 29.74 -1.09 -7.40
N LEU A 7 30.24 -2.11 -6.70
CA LEU A 7 29.50 -3.32 -6.37
C LEU A 7 28.37 -3.01 -5.36
N PRO A 8 27.24 -3.74 -5.40
CA PRO A 8 26.17 -3.58 -4.42
C PRO A 8 26.59 -4.16 -3.06
N ALA A 9 26.25 -3.44 -1.98
CA ALA A 9 26.50 -3.88 -0.62
C ALA A 9 25.70 -5.17 -0.32
N GLY A 10 26.41 -6.23 0.07
CA GLY A 10 25.81 -7.50 0.49
C GLY A 10 24.98 -7.35 1.78
N PRO A 11 24.17 -8.37 2.13
CA PRO A 11 23.30 -8.31 3.30
C PRO A 11 24.14 -8.23 4.57
N ALA A 12 23.91 -7.18 5.37
CA ALA A 12 24.61 -7.00 6.64
C ALA A 12 24.29 -8.16 7.58
N SER A 13 25.32 -8.91 7.98
CA SER A 13 25.19 -9.96 8.99
C SER A 13 24.78 -9.36 10.35
N PRO A 14 23.88 -10.00 11.10
CA PRO A 14 23.46 -9.49 12.40
C PRO A 14 24.61 -9.60 13.40
N THR A 15 24.98 -8.48 14.03
CA THR A 15 25.99 -8.43 15.07
C THR A 15 25.50 -9.21 16.30
N PRO A 16 26.29 -10.14 16.90
CA PRO A 16 25.86 -10.85 18.09
C PRO A 16 25.85 -9.89 19.28
N GLY A 17 24.66 -9.57 19.82
CA GLY A 17 24.49 -8.73 21.01
C GLY A 17 24.07 -7.27 20.78
N GLY A 18 23.53 -6.92 19.61
CA GLY A 18 22.98 -5.59 19.32
C GLY A 18 21.44 -5.56 19.30
N ASP A 19 20.87 -4.41 19.65
CA ASP A 19 19.44 -4.11 19.55
C ASP A 19 18.86 -4.56 18.21
N SER A 20 17.69 -5.21 18.24
CA SER A 20 17.00 -5.62 17.01
C SER A 20 16.52 -4.40 16.21
N VAL A 21 16.13 -4.61 14.94
CA VAL A 21 15.50 -3.56 14.13
C VAL A 21 14.27 -3.00 14.84
N THR A 22 13.48 -3.87 15.48
CA THR A 22 12.28 -3.49 16.24
C THR A 22 12.63 -2.60 17.42
N ASP A 23 13.66 -2.95 18.20
CA ASP A 23 14.10 -2.14 19.35
C ASP A 23 14.50 -0.73 18.91
N ARG A 24 15.22 -0.62 17.79
CA ARG A 24 15.57 0.67 17.18
C ARG A 24 14.34 1.50 16.77
N LEU A 25 13.29 0.86 16.25
CA LEU A 25 12.04 1.55 15.87
C LEU A 25 11.26 2.02 17.11
N VAL A 26 11.18 1.21 18.16
CA VAL A 26 10.57 1.60 19.45
C VAL A 26 11.32 2.78 20.07
N ALA A 27 12.66 2.76 20.04
CA ALA A 27 13.48 3.89 20.49
C ALA A 27 13.28 5.15 19.62
N ALA A 28 13.07 4.99 18.32
CA ALA A 28 12.74 6.12 17.43
C ALA A 28 11.38 6.74 17.78
N ASN A 29 10.39 5.93 18.13
CA ASN A 29 9.09 6.42 18.58
C ASN A 29 9.17 7.29 19.83
N GLN A 30 10.07 7.00 20.78
CA GLN A 30 10.25 7.87 21.96
C GLN A 30 10.66 9.30 21.59
N ARG A 31 11.51 9.45 20.56
CA ARG A 31 11.91 10.77 20.04
C ARG A 31 10.82 11.47 19.24
N TYR A 32 9.90 10.71 18.64
CA TYR A 32 8.69 11.22 18.00
C TYR A 32 7.72 11.73 19.07
N ALA A 33 7.42 10.90 20.08
CA ALA A 33 6.48 11.20 21.15
C ALA A 33 6.85 12.45 21.96
N ALA A 34 8.15 12.71 22.19
CA ALA A 34 8.63 13.92 22.86
C ALA A 34 8.28 15.24 22.13
N ARG A 35 7.92 15.16 20.85
CA ARG A 35 7.51 16.30 20.01
C ARG A 35 6.06 16.22 19.56
N PHE A 36 5.38 15.11 19.86
CA PHE A 36 4.00 14.90 19.46
C PHE A 36 3.07 15.74 20.34
N THR A 37 2.18 16.48 19.68
CA THR A 37 1.09 17.18 20.35
C THR A 37 -0.20 16.57 19.85
N ASP A 38 -1.05 16.10 20.78
CA ASP A 38 -2.37 15.59 20.42
C ASP A 38 -3.21 16.74 19.81
N PRO A 39 -3.58 16.64 18.53
CA PRO A 39 -4.39 17.66 17.88
C PRO A 39 -5.87 17.61 18.29
N GLY A 40 -6.30 16.65 19.12
CA GLY A 40 -7.69 16.48 19.52
C GLY A 40 -8.59 15.93 18.41
N MET A 41 -8.02 15.15 17.50
CA MET A 41 -8.74 14.60 16.34
C MET A 41 -9.60 13.39 16.70
N ASP A 42 -10.76 13.29 16.07
CA ASP A 42 -11.56 12.06 16.01
C ASP A 42 -10.85 11.03 15.10
N ALA A 43 -11.21 9.76 15.22
CA ALA A 43 -10.81 8.71 14.30
C ALA A 43 -11.39 8.91 12.88
N ARG A 44 -12.34 9.83 12.70
CA ARG A 44 -12.92 10.17 11.39
C ARG A 44 -11.95 11.07 10.61
N PRO A 45 -11.61 10.72 9.36
CA PRO A 45 -10.66 11.48 8.57
C PRO A 45 -11.27 12.80 8.09
N VAL A 46 -10.54 13.91 8.25
CA VAL A 46 -11.08 15.25 8.00
C VAL A 46 -11.35 15.55 6.52
N LEU A 47 -10.61 14.90 5.61
CA LEU A 47 -10.85 15.03 4.16
C LEU A 47 -11.90 14.03 3.65
N HIS A 48 -12.48 13.20 4.52
CA HIS A 48 -13.46 12.18 4.14
C HIS A 48 -12.98 11.26 3.00
N VAL A 49 -11.70 10.92 2.97
CA VAL A 49 -11.07 10.08 1.92
C VAL A 49 -10.40 8.84 2.50
N ALA A 50 -10.47 7.74 1.76
CA ALA A 50 -9.69 6.54 2.00
C ALA A 50 -8.71 6.30 0.84
N VAL A 51 -7.45 6.07 1.16
CA VAL A 51 -6.38 5.74 0.21
C VAL A 51 -6.01 4.28 0.36
N VAL A 52 -6.14 3.51 -0.72
CA VAL A 52 -5.64 2.13 -0.82
C VAL A 52 -4.35 2.15 -1.61
N ALA A 53 -3.25 1.66 -1.04
CA ALA A 53 -1.95 1.68 -1.70
C ALA A 53 -1.12 0.41 -1.45
N CYS A 54 -0.13 0.15 -2.29
CA CYS A 54 0.83 -0.93 -2.04
C CYS A 54 1.63 -0.71 -0.75
N MET A 55 2.05 -1.78 -0.07
CA MET A 55 2.94 -1.76 1.09
C MET A 55 4.41 -1.44 0.77
N ASP A 56 4.72 -1.10 -0.48
CA ASP A 56 6.09 -0.83 -0.95
C ASP A 56 6.81 0.23 -0.09
N ALA A 57 8.04 -0.10 0.31
CA ALA A 57 8.87 0.73 1.19
C ALA A 57 9.34 2.05 0.55
N ARG A 58 9.26 2.17 -0.79
CA ARG A 58 9.64 3.38 -1.54
C ARG A 58 8.50 4.41 -1.60
N LEU A 59 7.29 4.02 -1.23
CA LEU A 59 6.12 4.92 -1.25
C LEU A 59 5.91 5.60 0.11
N ASP A 60 6.47 6.80 0.25
CA ASP A 60 6.16 7.73 1.34
C ASP A 60 4.82 8.44 1.07
N LEU A 61 3.74 7.67 1.21
CA LEU A 61 2.39 8.02 0.79
C LEU A 61 1.91 9.39 1.30
N HIS A 62 2.11 9.66 2.60
CA HIS A 62 1.62 10.90 3.20
C HIS A 62 2.36 12.10 2.61
N LYS A 63 3.68 12.03 2.46
CA LYS A 63 4.43 13.12 1.83
C LYS A 63 4.11 13.28 0.35
N ALA A 64 3.97 12.18 -0.39
CA ALA A 64 3.65 12.22 -1.82
C ALA A 64 2.30 12.90 -2.11
N LEU A 65 1.34 12.77 -1.20
CA LEU A 65 0.01 13.38 -1.31
C LEU A 65 -0.14 14.71 -0.55
N GLY A 66 0.88 15.14 0.20
CA GLY A 66 0.80 16.32 1.06
C GLY A 66 -0.20 16.18 2.21
N LEU A 67 -0.37 14.95 2.73
CA LEU A 67 -1.31 14.64 3.80
C LEU A 67 -0.73 14.94 5.18
N GLU A 68 -1.56 15.51 6.04
CA GLU A 68 -1.32 15.71 7.45
C GLU A 68 -1.93 14.58 8.30
N LEU A 69 -1.60 14.57 9.59
CA LEU A 69 -2.20 13.63 10.54
C LEU A 69 -3.72 13.83 10.55
N GLY A 70 -4.50 12.75 10.42
CA GLY A 70 -5.96 12.79 10.46
C GLY A 70 -6.64 13.08 9.12
N ASP A 71 -5.91 13.35 8.04
CA ASP A 71 -6.51 13.70 6.74
C ASP A 71 -7.29 12.55 6.09
N CYS A 72 -6.75 11.33 6.16
CA CYS A 72 -7.30 10.18 5.43
C CYS A 72 -7.21 8.87 6.22
N HIS A 73 -8.00 7.89 5.80
CA HIS A 73 -7.69 6.50 6.11
C HIS A 73 -6.68 5.96 5.10
N THR A 74 -5.63 5.30 5.59
CA THR A 74 -4.65 4.61 4.76
C THR A 74 -4.81 3.10 4.91
N ILE A 75 -5.06 2.40 3.80
CA ILE A 75 -5.16 0.94 3.71
C ILE A 75 -4.01 0.46 2.83
N ARG A 76 -3.16 -0.46 3.34
CA ARG A 76 -2.01 -0.96 2.58
C ARG A 76 -1.88 -2.48 2.66
N ASN A 77 -1.57 -3.11 1.52
CA ASN A 77 -1.26 -4.53 1.39
C ASN A 77 -0.26 -4.75 0.22
N ALA A 78 0.12 -5.99 -0.06
CA ALA A 78 0.92 -6.30 -1.24
C ALA A 78 0.17 -5.90 -2.52
N GLY A 79 0.79 -5.07 -3.37
CA GLY A 79 0.20 -4.55 -4.62
C GLY A 79 -0.80 -3.41 -4.47
N GLY A 80 -1.39 -3.21 -3.28
CA GLY A 80 -2.52 -2.28 -3.13
C GLY A 80 -3.82 -2.89 -3.66
N VAL A 81 -3.90 -4.23 -3.67
CA VAL A 81 -4.98 -5.01 -4.27
C VAL A 81 -6.29 -4.81 -3.52
N VAL A 82 -7.39 -4.71 -4.26
CA VAL A 82 -8.74 -4.69 -3.71
C VAL A 82 -9.21 -6.12 -3.40
N THR A 83 -8.77 -6.62 -2.24
CA THR A 83 -9.20 -7.89 -1.63
C THR A 83 -10.46 -7.71 -0.79
N ASP A 84 -11.00 -8.81 -0.26
CA ASP A 84 -12.11 -8.76 0.71
C ASP A 84 -11.78 -7.94 1.96
N ASP A 85 -10.52 -7.96 2.41
CA ASP A 85 -10.10 -7.15 3.56
C ASP A 85 -10.03 -5.64 3.23
N THR A 86 -9.62 -5.31 2.00
CA THR A 86 -9.71 -3.94 1.47
C THR A 86 -11.16 -3.48 1.41
N ILE A 87 -12.07 -4.30 0.87
CA ILE A 87 -13.51 -3.99 0.81
C ILE A 87 -14.12 -3.86 2.21
N ARG A 88 -13.79 -4.76 3.14
CA ARG A 88 -14.20 -4.67 4.55
C ARG A 88 -13.77 -3.35 5.17
N SER A 89 -12.52 -2.96 4.96
CA SER A 89 -11.93 -1.73 5.48
C SER A 89 -12.57 -0.48 4.87
N LEU A 90 -12.78 -0.46 3.55
CA LEU A 90 -13.50 0.62 2.85
C LEU A 90 -14.96 0.73 3.33
N THR A 91 -15.62 -0.41 3.58
CA THR A 91 -17.02 -0.44 4.07
C THR A 91 -17.13 0.23 5.43
N ILE A 92 -16.23 -0.10 6.37
CA ILE A 92 -16.16 0.53 7.69
C ILE A 92 -15.83 2.02 7.55
N SER A 93 -14.81 2.34 6.75
CA SER A 93 -14.36 3.70 6.47
C SER A 93 -15.52 4.60 6.01
N GLN A 94 -16.36 4.12 5.09
CA GLN A 94 -17.51 4.89 4.60
C GLN A 94 -18.66 4.91 5.62
N ARG A 95 -19.09 3.75 6.11
CA ARG A 95 -20.35 3.62 6.86
C ARG A 95 -20.25 4.06 8.31
N ALA A 96 -19.13 3.77 8.96
CA ALA A 96 -18.94 4.09 10.37
C ALA A 96 -18.16 5.39 10.56
N LEU A 97 -17.25 5.71 9.63
CA LEU A 97 -16.29 6.80 9.79
C LEU A 97 -16.44 7.92 8.75
N GLY A 98 -17.38 7.78 7.82
CA GLY A 98 -17.88 8.88 6.99
C GLY A 98 -17.01 9.27 5.80
N THR A 99 -16.11 8.42 5.30
CA THR A 99 -15.43 8.70 4.02
C THR A 99 -16.39 8.60 2.83
N ARG A 100 -16.09 9.37 1.79
CA ARG A 100 -16.89 9.47 0.55
C ARG A 100 -16.07 9.20 -0.70
N SER A 101 -14.77 9.49 -0.65
CA SER A 101 -13.85 9.33 -1.76
C SER A 101 -12.91 8.14 -1.55
N VAL A 102 -12.57 7.45 -2.63
CA VAL A 102 -11.59 6.35 -2.62
C VAL A 102 -10.52 6.61 -3.67
N ILE A 103 -9.26 6.63 -3.23
CA ILE A 103 -8.08 6.75 -4.07
C ILE A 103 -7.35 5.41 -4.08
N LEU A 104 -7.14 4.83 -5.25
CA LEU A 104 -6.36 3.60 -5.44
C LEU A 104 -5.01 3.95 -6.04
N ILE A 105 -3.91 3.55 -5.39
CA ILE A 105 -2.54 3.87 -5.81
C ILE A 105 -1.73 2.57 -5.93
N HIS A 106 -1.52 2.13 -7.18
CA HIS A 106 -0.46 1.18 -7.50
C HIS A 106 0.82 1.94 -7.82
N HIS A 107 1.89 1.25 -8.18
CA HIS A 107 3.15 1.89 -8.52
C HIS A 107 3.95 1.08 -9.52
N THR A 108 4.87 1.75 -10.23
CA THR A 108 5.77 1.11 -11.18
C THR A 108 6.77 0.18 -10.47
N GLY A 109 7.12 -0.93 -11.13
CA GLY A 109 8.08 -1.90 -10.61
C GLY A 109 7.61 -2.54 -9.31
N CYS A 110 6.32 -2.89 -9.25
CA CYS A 110 5.74 -3.58 -8.11
C CYS A 110 6.25 -5.02 -8.01
N GLY A 111 6.50 -5.51 -6.79
CA GLY A 111 6.91 -6.90 -6.59
C GLY A 111 5.91 -7.92 -7.16
N LEU A 112 4.61 -7.59 -7.12
CA LEU A 112 3.57 -8.45 -7.68
C LEU A 112 3.61 -8.55 -9.22
N GLU A 113 4.30 -7.66 -9.93
CA GLU A 113 4.51 -7.77 -11.39
C GLU A 113 5.39 -8.98 -11.77
N SER A 114 6.27 -9.36 -10.84
CA SER A 114 7.24 -10.43 -11.01
C SER A 114 6.78 -11.78 -10.48
N LEU A 115 5.74 -11.82 -9.64
CA LEU A 115 5.18 -13.05 -9.10
C LEU A 115 4.17 -13.69 -10.05
N THR A 116 3.89 -14.96 -9.80
CA THR A 116 2.80 -15.73 -10.42
C THR A 116 2.05 -16.51 -9.36
N GLU A 117 0.93 -17.13 -9.72
CA GLU A 117 0.24 -18.07 -8.85
C GLU A 117 1.09 -19.33 -8.54
N ASP A 118 2.19 -19.57 -9.27
CA ASP A 118 3.13 -20.66 -8.98
C ASP A 118 3.78 -20.52 -7.60
N PHE A 119 3.83 -19.30 -7.05
CA PHE A 119 4.27 -19.09 -5.67
C PHE A 119 3.50 -19.94 -4.65
N ARG A 120 2.21 -20.22 -4.90
CA ARG A 120 1.41 -21.11 -4.02
C ARG A 120 1.80 -22.57 -4.17
N HIS A 121 2.29 -22.98 -5.34
CA HIS A 121 2.83 -24.31 -5.56
C HIS A 121 4.17 -24.46 -4.84
N GLU A 122 5.06 -23.46 -4.94
CA GLU A 122 6.33 -23.45 -4.22
C GLU A 122 6.13 -23.58 -2.70
N LEU A 123 5.15 -22.84 -2.14
CA LEU A 123 4.81 -22.93 -0.72
C LEU A 123 4.21 -24.29 -0.32
N GLU A 124 3.42 -24.90 -1.21
CA GLU A 124 2.88 -26.24 -0.97
C GLU A 124 4.00 -27.29 -0.95
N ASP A 125 4.96 -27.18 -1.88
CA ASP A 125 6.11 -28.09 -1.94
C ASP A 125 7.02 -27.94 -0.71
N GLU A 126 7.20 -26.72 -0.19
CA GLU A 126 8.01 -26.45 1.00
C GLU A 126 7.32 -26.88 2.31
N VAL A 127 6.05 -26.49 2.50
CA VAL A 127 5.35 -26.59 3.79
C VAL A 127 4.43 -27.81 3.85
N GLY A 128 4.10 -28.42 2.70
CA GLY A 128 3.15 -29.53 2.57
C GLY A 128 1.68 -29.11 2.56
N GLN A 129 1.39 -27.80 2.51
CA GLN A 129 0.03 -27.26 2.48
C GLN A 129 -0.08 -26.07 1.53
N ARG A 130 -0.98 -26.15 0.54
CA ARG A 130 -1.24 -25.03 -0.35
C ARG A 130 -2.00 -23.90 0.36
N PRO A 131 -1.57 -22.64 0.23
CA PRO A 131 -2.35 -21.51 0.71
C PRO A 131 -3.71 -21.39 0.04
N ALA A 132 -4.75 -21.08 0.82
CA ALA A 132 -6.12 -20.89 0.32
C ALA A 132 -6.33 -19.53 -0.37
N TRP A 133 -5.54 -18.52 0.01
CA TRP A 133 -5.57 -17.19 -0.59
C TRP A 133 -4.87 -17.18 -1.96
N ALA A 134 -5.34 -16.31 -2.85
CA ALA A 134 -4.67 -16.02 -4.12
C ALA A 134 -3.49 -15.08 -3.90
N VAL A 135 -2.46 -15.16 -4.76
CA VAL A 135 -1.31 -14.25 -4.73
C VAL A 135 -1.74 -12.85 -5.18
N GLU A 136 -2.76 -12.78 -6.03
CA GLU A 136 -3.26 -11.55 -6.68
C GLU A 136 -2.14 -10.85 -7.47
N ALA A 137 -1.28 -11.65 -8.10
CA ALA A 137 -0.25 -11.16 -9.01
C ALA A 137 -0.87 -10.60 -10.29
N PHE A 138 -0.27 -9.56 -10.84
CA PHE A 138 -0.68 -8.91 -12.09
C PHE A 138 0.53 -8.70 -13.00
N ARG A 139 0.31 -8.47 -14.31
CA ARG A 139 1.40 -8.21 -15.28
C ARG A 139 1.42 -6.77 -15.79
N ASP A 140 0.27 -6.12 -15.76
CA ASP A 140 0.08 -4.76 -16.23
C ASP A 140 -0.56 -3.96 -15.09
N VAL A 141 0.22 -3.02 -14.55
CA VAL A 141 -0.20 -2.19 -13.42
C VAL A 141 -1.37 -1.27 -13.78
N ASP A 142 -1.44 -0.76 -15.01
CA ASP A 142 -2.54 0.11 -15.43
C ASP A 142 -3.83 -0.69 -15.49
N GLN A 143 -3.76 -1.90 -16.03
CA GLN A 143 -4.93 -2.76 -16.06
C GLN A 143 -5.36 -3.22 -14.66
N ASP A 144 -4.42 -3.50 -13.76
CA ASP A 144 -4.78 -3.86 -12.38
C ASP A 144 -5.44 -2.70 -11.64
N VAL A 145 -5.00 -1.45 -11.87
CA VAL A 145 -5.67 -0.25 -11.35
C VAL A 145 -7.11 -0.18 -11.85
N ARG A 146 -7.37 -0.42 -13.14
CA ARG A 146 -8.74 -0.42 -13.70
C ARG A 146 -9.61 -1.50 -13.10
N GLN A 147 -9.07 -2.71 -12.98
CA GLN A 147 -9.77 -3.83 -12.35
C GLN A 147 -10.10 -3.50 -10.89
N SER A 148 -9.15 -2.94 -10.15
CA SER A 148 -9.32 -2.50 -8.76
C SER A 148 -10.41 -1.43 -8.64
N MET A 149 -10.42 -0.41 -9.51
CA MET A 149 -11.51 0.58 -9.58
C MET A 149 -12.87 -0.08 -9.83
N GLN A 150 -12.93 -1.04 -10.75
CA GLN A 150 -14.17 -1.77 -11.06
C GLN A 150 -14.65 -2.58 -9.86
N ARG A 151 -13.76 -3.32 -9.16
CA ARG A 151 -14.07 -4.07 -7.94
C ARG A 151 -14.71 -3.17 -6.88
N VAL A 152 -14.17 -1.96 -6.67
CA VAL A 152 -14.74 -0.98 -5.73
C VAL A 152 -16.11 -0.46 -6.21
N ARG A 153 -16.22 -0.02 -7.47
CA ARG A 153 -17.46 0.60 -8.00
C ARG A 153 -18.64 -0.36 -8.09
N THR A 154 -18.40 -1.65 -8.32
CA THR A 154 -19.46 -2.66 -8.42
C THR A 154 -19.81 -3.29 -7.07
N ASN A 155 -18.99 -3.10 -6.03
CA ASN A 155 -19.24 -3.72 -4.74
C ASN A 155 -20.55 -3.18 -4.09
N PRO A 156 -21.46 -4.06 -3.64
CA PRO A 156 -22.74 -3.65 -3.05
C PRO A 156 -22.62 -3.14 -1.61
N PHE A 157 -21.50 -3.41 -0.93
CA PHE A 157 -21.28 -2.99 0.46
C PHE A 157 -20.72 -1.56 0.57
N LEU A 158 -20.30 -0.94 -0.54
CA LEU A 158 -19.81 0.44 -0.56
C LEU A 158 -20.95 1.41 -0.94
N LEU A 159 -21.08 2.50 -0.19
CA LEU A 159 -22.17 3.48 -0.31
C LEU A 159 -21.81 4.55 -1.32
N HIS A 160 -20.61 5.10 -1.19
CA HIS A 160 -20.11 6.18 -2.02
C HIS A 160 -19.16 5.60 -3.07
N LYS A 161 -19.57 5.68 -4.33
CA LYS A 161 -18.86 5.04 -5.46
C LYS A 161 -18.64 6.00 -6.64
N ASP A 162 -19.12 7.24 -6.49
CA ASP A 162 -19.07 8.28 -7.52
C ASP A 162 -17.66 8.89 -7.64
N ASP A 163 -16.90 8.92 -6.54
CA ASP A 163 -15.53 9.43 -6.50
C ASP A 163 -14.53 8.32 -6.14
N VAL A 164 -14.35 7.41 -7.10
CA VAL A 164 -13.33 6.36 -7.05
C VAL A 164 -12.34 6.62 -8.18
N ARG A 165 -11.08 6.91 -7.85
CA ARG A 165 -10.04 7.26 -8.83
C ARG A 165 -8.79 6.40 -8.61
N GLY A 166 -8.15 6.03 -9.72
CA GLY A 166 -7.02 5.10 -9.74
C GLY A 166 -5.78 5.75 -10.34
N PHE A 167 -4.63 5.50 -9.71
CA PHE A 167 -3.35 6.10 -10.07
C PHE A 167 -2.22 5.07 -10.04
N VAL A 168 -1.21 5.33 -10.85
CA VAL A 168 0.10 4.68 -10.78
C VAL A 168 1.12 5.70 -10.33
N PHE A 169 1.73 5.44 -9.17
CA PHE A 169 2.87 6.19 -8.66
C PHE A 169 4.16 5.72 -9.34
N ASP A 170 4.91 6.63 -9.92
CA ASP A 170 6.23 6.33 -10.47
C ASP A 170 7.28 6.39 -9.37
N VAL A 171 7.89 5.24 -9.03
CA VAL A 171 8.86 5.13 -7.93
C VAL A 171 10.18 5.85 -8.18
N HIS A 172 10.45 6.28 -9.42
CA HIS A 172 11.67 7.00 -9.79
C HIS A 172 11.47 8.52 -9.82
N THR A 173 10.27 8.98 -10.20
CA THR A 173 9.98 10.43 -10.31
C THR A 173 9.14 10.98 -9.15
N GLY A 174 8.41 10.13 -8.45
CA GLY A 174 7.48 10.52 -7.39
C GLY A 174 6.13 11.05 -7.90
N LEU A 175 5.86 11.01 -9.21
CA LEU A 175 4.63 11.52 -9.80
C LEU A 175 3.50 10.48 -9.77
N LEU A 176 2.26 10.95 -9.60
CA LEU A 176 1.05 10.17 -9.82
C LEU A 176 0.55 10.37 -11.24
N ARG A 177 0.32 9.26 -11.95
CA ARG A 177 -0.37 9.23 -13.23
C ARG A 177 -1.75 8.62 -13.03
N GLU A 178 -2.79 9.39 -13.35
CA GLU A 178 -4.16 8.89 -13.30
C GLU A 178 -4.45 7.90 -14.43
N ILE A 179 -5.22 6.87 -14.12
CA ILE A 179 -5.64 5.84 -15.06
C ILE A 179 -7.10 6.07 -15.45
N ASP A 180 -7.36 6.22 -16.75
CA ASP A 180 -8.72 6.27 -17.27
C ASP A 180 -9.40 4.89 -17.11
N PRO A 181 -10.54 4.80 -16.42
CA PRO A 181 -11.28 3.55 -16.26
C PRO A 181 -11.89 2.98 -17.54
N ALA A 182 -11.97 3.74 -18.64
CA ALA A 182 -12.68 3.35 -19.86
C ALA A 182 -11.78 2.77 -20.98
N THR A 183 -10.45 2.83 -20.83
CA THR A 183 -9.47 2.33 -21.80
C THR A 183 -9.03 0.91 -21.45
#